data_AF-A0A0K8PAL8-F1
#
_entry.id   AF-A0A0K8PAL8-F1
#
_cell.length_a   1.000
_cell.length_b   1.000
_cell.length_c   1.000
_cell.angle_alpha   90.00
_cell.angle_beta   90.00
_cell.angle_gamma   90.00
#
_symmetry.space_group_name_H-M   'P 1'
#
loop_
_entity.id
_entity.type
_entity.pdbx_description
1 polymer ?
#
loop_
_entity_poly.entity_id
_entity_poly.type
_entity_poly.pdbx_seq_one_letter_code
_entity_poly.pdbx_strand_id
1 'polypeptide(L)' 'MKADLIAINLDAPHLMPDHDSASLLVYAAQASDVVMTMVDGCVLYDHGEFLTIDRERVRYDLQQTLGSLF' A
#
# COMPACT_ATOMS: atom_id res chain seq x y z
N MET A 1 23.24 3.91 -3.04
CA MET A 1 22.10 4.13 -2.13
C MET A 1 21.04 3.10 -2.46
N LYS A 2 20.36 2.57 -1.45
CA LYS A 2 19.15 1.74 -1.61
C LYS A 2 17.95 2.66 -1.87
N ALA A 3 17.02 2.25 -2.71
CA ALA A 3 15.84 3.03 -3.06
C ALA A 3 14.61 2.50 -2.33
N ASP A 4 14.18 3.22 -1.29
CA ASP A 4 12.98 2.93 -0.52
C ASP A 4 11.99 4.07 -0.76
N LEU A 5 10.85 3.77 -1.40
CA LEU A 5 9.89 4.79 -1.83
C LEU A 5 8.47 4.24 -1.95
N ILE A 6 7.50 5.15 -1.83
CA ILE A 6 6.10 4.92 -2.15
C ILE A 6 5.63 5.98 -3.14
N ALA A 7 4.66 5.62 -3.99
CA ALA A 7 3.93 6.58 -4.81
C ALA A 7 2.49 6.68 -4.30
N ILE A 8 1.97 7.90 -4.26
CA ILE A 8 0.64 8.22 -3.71
C ILE A 8 -0.17 8.92 -4.80
N ASN A 9 -1.42 8.50 -4.95
CA ASN A 9 -2.39 9.16 -5.80
C ASN A 9 -2.99 10.38 -5.09
N LEU A 10 -2.67 11.58 -5.58
CA LEU A 10 -3.18 12.84 -5.03
C LEU A 10 -4.49 13.30 -5.68
N ASP A 11 -5.00 12.58 -6.69
CA ASP A 11 -6.24 12.95 -7.41
C ASP A 11 -7.51 12.51 -6.66
N ALA A 12 -7.38 11.88 -5.50
CA ALA A 12 -8.53 11.46 -4.71
C ALA A 12 -9.29 12.67 -4.13
N PRO A 13 -10.64 12.69 -4.14
CA PRO A 13 -11.41 13.85 -3.68
C PRO A 13 -11.12 14.30 -2.25
N HIS A 14 -10.74 13.38 -1.34
CA HIS A 14 -10.40 13.72 0.05
C HIS A 14 -9.03 14.38 0.21
N LEU A 15 -8.24 14.47 -0.88
CA LEU A 15 -6.95 15.15 -0.93
C LEU A 15 -7.02 16.52 -1.61
N MET A 16 -8.22 17.01 -1.94
CA MET A 16 -8.41 18.28 -2.63
C MET A 16 -9.01 19.37 -1.74
N PRO A 17 -8.57 20.63 -1.87
CA PRO A 17 -7.45 21.10 -2.70
C PRO A 17 -6.06 20.78 -2.10
N ASP A 18 -5.06 20.53 -2.97
CA ASP A 18 -3.67 20.38 -2.54
C ASP A 18 -2.97 21.74 -2.44
N HIS A 19 -2.86 22.24 -1.20
CA HIS A 19 -2.08 23.43 -0.86
C HIS A 19 -0.70 23.10 -0.29
N ASP A 20 -0.56 21.93 0.34
CA ASP A 20 0.67 21.43 0.95
C ASP A 20 0.58 19.90 1.02
N SER A 21 1.24 19.24 0.07
CA SER A 21 1.21 17.78 -0.07
C SER A 21 1.79 17.06 1.15
N ALA A 22 2.72 17.69 1.91
CA ALA A 22 3.28 17.08 3.12
C ALA A 22 2.25 17.07 4.26
N SER A 23 1.51 18.16 4.44
CA SER A 23 0.40 18.21 5.39
C SER A 23 -0.72 17.24 4.99
N LEU A 24 -1.07 17.16 3.70
CA LEU A 24 -2.04 16.18 3.20
C LEU A 24 -1.61 14.75 3.48
N LEU A 25 -0.34 14.43 3.23
CA LEU A 25 0.21 13.11 3.50
C LEU A 25 0.07 12.70 4.97
N VAL A 26 0.28 13.64 5.90
CA VAL A 26 0.23 13.35 7.34
C VAL A 26 -1.20 13.28 7.87
N TYR A 27 -2.10 14.12 7.37
CA TYR A 27 -3.39 14.35 8.00
C TYR A 27 -4.60 13.85 7.21
N ALA A 28 -4.50 13.68 5.88
CA ALA A 28 -5.62 13.34 5.03
C ALA A 28 -5.43 12.03 4.25
N ALA A 29 -4.19 11.72 3.85
CA ALA A 29 -3.89 10.51 3.08
C ALA A 29 -4.18 9.23 3.87
N GLN A 30 -4.59 8.22 3.12
CA GLN A 30 -4.96 6.89 3.61
C GLN A 30 -4.11 5.82 2.93
N ALA A 31 -4.06 4.63 3.54
CA ALA A 31 -3.31 3.52 2.96
C ALA A 31 -3.78 3.14 1.54
N SER A 32 -5.06 3.38 1.23
CA SER A 32 -5.64 3.15 -0.11
C SER A 32 -5.11 4.09 -1.18
N ASP A 33 -4.51 5.22 -0.80
CA ASP A 33 -3.98 6.21 -1.75
C ASP A 33 -2.59 5.80 -2.27
N VAL A 34 -1.93 4.83 -1.63
CA VAL A 34 -0.64 4.30 -2.11
C VAL A 34 -0.89 3.44 -3.35
N VAL A 35 -0.23 3.80 -4.46
CA VAL A 35 -0.34 3.09 -5.74
C VAL A 35 0.89 2.24 -6.07
N MET A 36 2.04 2.51 -5.45
CA MET A 36 3.25 1.71 -5.62
C MET A 36 4.11 1.74 -4.36
N THR A 37 4.74 0.61 -4.04
CA THR A 37 5.73 0.48 -2.95
C THR A 37 6.99 -0.20 -3.46
N MET A 38 8.15 0.40 -3.21
CA MET A 38 9.47 -0.12 -3.56
C MET A 38 10.39 -0.13 -2.34
N VAL A 39 11.14 -1.22 -2.18
CA VAL A 39 12.13 -1.41 -1.13
C VAL A 39 13.41 -1.95 -1.74
N ASP A 40 14.55 -1.37 -1.40
CA ASP A 40 15.87 -1.72 -1.95
C ASP A 40 15.90 -1.77 -3.50
N GLY A 41 15.14 -0.89 -4.16
CA GLY A 41 15.01 -0.86 -5.62
C GLY A 41 14.06 -1.91 -6.21
N CYS A 42 13.46 -2.79 -5.39
CA CYS A 42 12.51 -3.80 -5.81
C CYS A 42 11.06 -3.33 -5.58
N VAL A 43 10.25 -3.29 -6.63
CA VAL A 43 8.81 -3.00 -6.51
C VAL A 43 8.12 -4.19 -5.88
N LEU A 44 7.42 -3.96 -4.77
CA LEU A 44 6.69 -4.99 -4.01
C LEU A 44 5.19 -4.95 -4.29
N TYR A 45 4.67 -3.75 -4.56
CA TYR A 45 3.26 -3.49 -4.85
C TYR A 45 3.16 -2.45 -5.96
N ASP A 46 2.26 -2.67 -6.91
CA ASP A 46 2.01 -1.78 -8.03
C ASP A 46 0.56 -1.88 -8.50
N HIS A 47 -0.19 -0.77 -8.45
CA HIS A 47 -1.57 -0.63 -8.95
C HIS A 47 -2.53 -1.79 -8.59
N GLY A 48 -2.50 -2.25 -7.33
CA GLY A 48 -3.39 -3.31 -6.83
C GLY A 48 -2.80 -4.72 -6.89
N GLU A 49 -1.66 -4.90 -7.57
CA GLU A 49 -0.95 -6.16 -7.68
C GLU A 49 0.21 -6.26 -6.68
N PHE A 50 0.34 -7.43 -6.06
CA PHE A 50 1.43 -7.72 -5.14
C PHE A 50 2.46 -8.60 -5.85
N LEU A 51 3.65 -8.05 -6.13
CA LEU A 51 4.65 -8.72 -6.97
C LEU A 51 5.47 -9.76 -6.22
N THR A 52 5.42 -9.74 -4.88
CA THR A 52 6.22 -10.62 -4.02
C THR A 52 5.38 -11.42 -3.02
N ILE A 53 4.06 -11.22 -3.01
CA ILE A 53 3.13 -11.90 -2.10
C ILE A 53 2.12 -12.69 -2.92
N ASP A 54 2.05 -13.99 -2.67
CA ASP A 54 0.97 -14.83 -3.16
C ASP A 54 -0.29 -14.60 -2.32
N ARG A 55 -1.21 -13.80 -2.85
CA ARG A 55 -2.46 -13.43 -2.17
C ARG A 55 -3.37 -14.61 -1.88
N GLU A 56 -3.37 -15.63 -2.73
CA GLU A 56 -4.23 -16.80 -2.56
C GLU A 56 -3.72 -17.67 -1.44
N ARG A 57 -2.40 -17.91 -1.42
CA ARG A 57 -1.73 -18.60 -0.31
C ARG A 57 -1.95 -17.90 1.02
N VAL A 58 -1.78 -16.58 1.08
CA VAL A 58 -2.02 -15.82 2.33
C VAL A 58 -3.45 -15.99 2.82
N ARG A 59 -4.44 -15.96 1.92
CA ARG A 59 -5.85 -16.19 2.29
C ARG A 59 -6.09 -17.61 2.78
N TYR A 60 -5.50 -18.61 2.12
CA TYR A 60 -5.59 -20.00 2.54
C TYR A 60 -5.00 -20.20 3.95
N ASP A 61 -3.78 -19.71 4.19
CA ASP A 61 -3.09 -19.82 5.47
C ASP A 61 -3.88 -19.12 6.60
N LEU A 62 -4.49 -17.97 6.30
CA LEU A 62 -5.37 -17.25 7.23
C LEU A 62 -6.58 -18.10 7.62
N GLN A 63 -7.26 -18.71 6.66
CA GLN A 63 -8.44 -19.55 6.91
C GLN A 63 -8.11 -20.78 7.75
N GLN A 64 -6.98 -21.45 7.47
CA GLN A 64 -6.52 -22.60 8.26
C GLN A 64 -6.24 -22.19 9.71
N THR A 65 -5.56 -21.06 9.91
CA THR A 65 -5.22 -20.57 11.25
C THR A 65 -6.47 -20.20 12.03
N LEU A 66 -7.43 -19.51 11.41
CA LEU A 66 -8.70 -19.16 12.07
C LEU A 66 -9.48 -20.40 12.51
N GLY A 67 -9.50 -21.47 11.71
CA GLY A 67 -10.15 -22.73 12.07
C GLY A 67 -9.46 -23.48 13.22
N SER A 68 -8.25 -23.09 13.61
CA SER A 68 -7.54 -23.67 14.77
C SER A 68 -7.69 -22.84 16.05
N LEU A 69 -8.17 -21.59 15.94
CA LEU A 69 -8.34 -20.64 17.04
C LEU A 69 -9.74 -20.69 17.67
N PHE A 70 -10.71 -21.28 16.97
CA PHE A 70 -12.10 -21.46 17.39
C PHE A 70 -12.48 -22.94 17.29
#